data_AF-A0A928SQP5-F1
#
_entry.id   AF-A0A928SQP5-F1
#
_cell.length_a   1.000
_cell.length_b   1.000
_cell.length_c   1.000
_cell.angle_alpha   90.00
_cell.angle_beta   90.00
_cell.angle_gamma   90.00
#
_symmetry.space_group_name_H-M   'P 1'
#
loop_
_entity.id
_entity.type
_entity.pdbx_description
1 polymer ?
#
loop_
_entity_poly.entity_id
_entity_poly.type
_entity_poly.pdbx_seq_one_letter_code
_entity_poly.pdbx_strand_id
1 'polypeptide(L)'
;MPLPLVALPAARFRPSTSHRSRRIAGAVGAASVLGLVFAAAPALAQDAADKEFSVQRFDPAPGPRNYFSTRGVRTDGKMAWSAGLFVNYAWKPFVVRSCFSETNCDDPNASGIDDLKVIENLVTGDALASLTPIPRLQVGLKVPVTWVNGDGIDEGGVAKQGGIDAVGMGDATLEGKYRLHGELRDPFVVGVGAWFTGPLGRATAKDNYIGDATPTAGIRGIFDGEQGPFSFGGNLGAVYRGEGRVGSTTLGPEFRYGVGAGFKASPVFRLVLDGFGGTKFSAKNGTNSLEADLGVQIMPLDSPFVISAGVGTGLIQGVGVPTVRAFLGVMYVHEGGDKDGDGIPDADDQCPTIAGTAEAQGCPAGARDSDGDTIPDDADKCPKQPEDPDGFQDSDGCPELDNDGDGVADDQDRCPDKPETKNGFKDDDGCPDEPDRDNDGVPDKLDKCPDAPEDTDGFEDTDGCPDPDNDNDGVPDQQDECGDQPETKNGYQDEDGCPDEVPADDKKKDKKKK
;
A
#
# COMPACT_ATOMS: atom_id res chain seq x y z
N MET A 1 -5.51 43.42 -49.05
CA MET A 1 -4.56 43.19 -47.93
C MET A 1 -4.96 41.89 -47.23
N PRO A 2 -4.24 40.78 -47.44
CA PRO A 2 -4.30 39.63 -46.53
C PRO A 2 -2.99 39.49 -45.74
N LEU A 3 -3.12 39.13 -44.46
CA LEU A 3 -2.03 38.93 -43.50
C LEU A 3 -1.19 37.67 -43.81
N PRO A 4 0.10 37.63 -43.40
CA PRO A 4 0.96 36.47 -43.58
C PRO A 4 0.83 35.44 -42.44
N LEU A 5 0.95 34.17 -42.81
CA LEU A 5 1.16 33.03 -41.91
C LEU A 5 2.55 33.14 -41.24
N VAL A 6 2.59 33.00 -39.91
CA VAL A 6 3.82 32.84 -39.14
C VAL A 6 4.14 31.35 -39.01
N ALA A 7 5.30 30.93 -39.52
CA ALA A 7 5.85 29.59 -39.35
C ALA A 7 6.75 29.53 -38.11
N LEU A 8 6.52 28.55 -37.22
CA LEU A 8 7.38 28.22 -36.09
C LEU A 8 8.63 27.43 -36.56
N PRO A 9 9.82 27.64 -35.97
CA PRO A 9 11.01 26.91 -36.35
C PRO A 9 11.09 25.53 -35.69
N ALA A 10 11.49 24.53 -36.47
CA ALA A 10 11.78 23.17 -36.01
C ALA A 10 13.07 23.15 -35.16
N ALA A 11 12.96 22.71 -33.91
CA ALA A 11 14.10 22.42 -33.05
C ALA A 11 14.86 21.19 -33.57
N ARG A 12 16.11 21.39 -34.02
CA ARG A 12 17.03 20.32 -34.37
C ARG A 12 17.70 19.80 -33.09
N PHE A 13 17.29 18.61 -32.64
CA PHE A 13 18.03 17.84 -31.65
C PHE A 13 19.32 17.27 -32.28
N ARG A 14 20.48 17.65 -31.74
CA ARG A 14 21.76 16.98 -31.99
C ARG A 14 21.90 15.79 -31.02
N PRO A 15 22.20 14.56 -31.47
CA PRO A 15 22.55 13.48 -30.56
C PRO A 15 24.00 13.65 -30.12
N SER A 16 24.21 13.74 -28.80
CA SER A 16 25.52 13.64 -28.16
C SER A 16 25.84 12.17 -27.92
N THR A 17 26.96 11.71 -28.48
CA THR A 17 27.52 10.38 -28.25
C THR A 17 28.39 10.39 -27.00
N SER A 18 28.07 9.58 -25.98
CA SER A 18 29.11 8.96 -25.16
C SER A 18 28.62 7.67 -24.47
N HIS A 19 29.54 6.72 -24.41
CA HIS A 19 29.41 5.35 -23.94
C HIS A 19 29.14 5.22 -22.43
N ARG A 20 28.30 4.26 -22.04
CA ARG A 20 28.73 3.07 -21.30
C ARG A 20 27.64 2.01 -21.23
N SER A 21 27.90 0.88 -21.88
CA SER A 21 27.14 -0.35 -21.81
C SER A 21 27.45 -1.07 -20.49
N ARG A 22 26.43 -1.23 -19.63
CA ARG A 22 26.37 -2.34 -18.68
C ARG A 22 25.19 -3.21 -19.05
N ARG A 23 25.51 -4.45 -19.41
CA ARG A 23 24.57 -5.51 -19.77
C ARG A 23 23.73 -5.86 -18.55
N ILE A 24 22.42 -5.62 -18.62
CA ILE A 24 21.45 -6.37 -17.81
C ILE A 24 20.92 -7.47 -18.73
N ALA A 25 21.48 -8.67 -18.58
CA ALA A 25 20.90 -9.88 -19.09
C ALA A 25 19.85 -10.33 -18.07
N GLY A 26 18.56 -10.27 -18.45
CA GLY A 26 17.48 -10.73 -17.59
C GLY A 26 16.11 -10.19 -17.98
N ALA A 27 15.61 -10.54 -19.17
CA ALA A 27 14.18 -10.53 -19.51
C ALA A 27 13.96 -11.06 -20.94
N VAL A 28 14.29 -12.32 -21.19
CA VAL A 28 13.75 -13.06 -22.35
C VAL A 28 13.25 -14.40 -21.82
N GLY A 29 12.03 -14.41 -21.30
CA GLY A 29 11.43 -15.60 -20.71
C GLY A 29 9.90 -15.57 -20.61
N ALA A 30 9.23 -14.67 -21.33
CA ALA A 30 7.75 -14.58 -21.31
C ALA A 30 7.10 -14.67 -22.72
N ALA A 31 7.87 -14.81 -23.80
CA ALA A 31 7.34 -14.88 -25.15
C ALA A 31 7.15 -16.32 -25.69
N SER A 32 7.66 -17.33 -25.00
CA SER A 32 7.72 -18.71 -25.50
C SER A 32 6.56 -19.62 -25.07
N VAL A 33 5.69 -19.19 -24.14
CA VAL A 33 4.49 -19.97 -23.76
C VAL A 33 3.32 -19.71 -24.72
N LEU A 34 3.23 -18.51 -25.33
CA LEU A 34 2.16 -18.20 -26.30
C LEU A 34 2.29 -18.99 -27.62
N GLY A 35 3.51 -19.36 -28.04
CA GLY A 35 3.76 -19.99 -29.34
C GLY A 35 3.34 -21.45 -29.45
N LEU A 36 3.22 -22.17 -28.33
CA LEU A 36 2.96 -23.61 -28.33
C LEU A 36 1.46 -23.98 -28.33
N VAL A 37 0.56 -23.04 -28.02
CA VAL A 37 -0.89 -23.30 -28.04
C VAL A 37 -1.51 -23.10 -29.44
N PHE A 38 -0.90 -22.27 -30.30
CA PHE A 38 -1.43 -22.02 -31.66
C PHE A 38 -1.18 -23.15 -32.67
N ALA A 39 -0.31 -24.12 -32.37
CA ALA A 39 0.05 -25.18 -33.32
C ALA A 39 -0.88 -26.40 -33.31
N ALA A 40 -1.79 -26.54 -32.33
CA ALA A 40 -2.64 -27.73 -32.18
C ALA A 40 -4.08 -27.57 -32.71
N ALA A 41 -4.45 -26.39 -33.23
CA ALA A 41 -5.84 -26.06 -33.57
C ALA A 41 -6.47 -26.74 -34.82
N PRO A 42 -5.75 -27.26 -35.84
CA PRO A 42 -6.45 -27.65 -37.07
C PRO A 42 -7.10 -29.05 -37.00
N ALA A 43 -6.78 -29.88 -36.00
CA ALA A 43 -7.24 -31.27 -35.96
C ALA A 43 -8.66 -31.48 -35.39
N LEU A 44 -9.24 -30.50 -34.69
CA LEU A 44 -10.58 -30.62 -34.07
C LEU A 44 -11.70 -29.92 -34.85
N ALA A 45 -11.37 -29.23 -35.95
CA ALA A 45 -12.25 -28.25 -36.59
C ALA A 45 -13.21 -28.81 -37.67
N GLN A 46 -13.14 -30.09 -38.03
CA GLN A 46 -13.79 -30.56 -39.28
C GLN A 46 -15.26 -31.00 -39.15
N ASP A 47 -15.86 -31.06 -37.95
CA ASP A 47 -17.18 -31.72 -37.78
C ASP A 47 -18.20 -30.98 -36.88
N ALA A 48 -17.95 -29.73 -36.47
CA ALA A 48 -18.71 -29.05 -35.39
C ALA A 48 -19.30 -27.67 -35.73
N ALA A 49 -19.09 -27.17 -36.95
CA ALA A 49 -19.09 -25.73 -37.20
C ALA A 49 -20.46 -25.02 -37.14
N ASP A 50 -21.58 -25.72 -37.33
CA ASP A 50 -22.80 -24.97 -37.68
C ASP A 50 -23.68 -24.52 -36.51
N LYS A 51 -23.57 -25.04 -35.28
CA LYS A 51 -24.54 -24.64 -34.21
C LYS A 51 -24.03 -24.52 -32.78
N GLU A 52 -22.77 -24.83 -32.53
CA GLU A 52 -22.27 -25.02 -31.17
C GLU A 52 -21.46 -23.81 -30.68
N PHE A 53 -22.11 -22.99 -29.85
CA PHE A 53 -21.53 -21.78 -29.28
C PHE A 53 -22.14 -21.47 -27.91
N SER A 54 -21.39 -20.78 -27.05
CA SER A 54 -21.93 -20.35 -25.75
C SER A 54 -22.81 -19.10 -25.87
N VAL A 55 -24.05 -19.18 -25.38
CA VAL A 55 -24.98 -18.03 -25.26
C VAL A 55 -24.63 -17.16 -24.05
N GLN A 56 -23.90 -17.66 -23.06
CA GLN A 56 -23.60 -16.90 -21.86
C GLN A 56 -22.61 -15.76 -22.15
N ARG A 57 -23.06 -14.52 -21.98
CA ARG A 57 -22.24 -13.31 -22.15
C ARG A 57 -21.83 -12.63 -20.85
N PHE A 58 -22.63 -12.76 -19.80
CA PHE A 58 -22.25 -12.28 -18.48
C PHE A 58 -21.11 -13.13 -17.95
N ASP A 59 -20.06 -12.46 -17.53
CA ASP A 59 -18.75 -13.05 -17.32
C ASP A 59 -18.20 -12.51 -16.00
N PRO A 60 -18.61 -13.08 -14.85
CA PRO A 60 -18.20 -12.56 -13.56
C PRO A 60 -16.67 -12.64 -13.42
N ALA A 61 -16.06 -11.52 -13.07
CA ALA A 61 -14.62 -11.39 -13.00
C ALA A 61 -14.05 -12.13 -11.76
N PRO A 62 -13.01 -12.99 -11.91
CA PRO A 62 -12.33 -13.56 -10.76
C PRO A 62 -11.60 -12.50 -9.95
N GLY A 63 -11.68 -12.58 -8.61
CA GLY A 63 -11.05 -11.65 -7.68
C GLY A 63 -11.97 -10.52 -7.18
N PRO A 64 -11.67 -9.91 -6.02
CA PRO A 64 -12.57 -8.99 -5.33
C PRO A 64 -12.53 -7.54 -5.87
N ARG A 65 -11.43 -7.12 -6.49
CA ARG A 65 -11.22 -5.74 -6.99
C ARG A 65 -11.76 -5.49 -8.40
N ASN A 66 -12.90 -6.10 -8.72
CA ASN A 66 -13.59 -5.93 -10.01
C ASN A 66 -14.95 -5.26 -9.82
N TYR A 67 -15.63 -4.97 -10.94
CA TYR A 67 -17.04 -4.60 -10.95
C TYR A 67 -17.86 -5.90 -10.92
N PHE A 68 -18.67 -6.22 -11.94
CA PHE A 68 -19.26 -7.55 -12.08
C PHE A 68 -18.62 -8.30 -13.25
N SER A 69 -18.87 -7.83 -14.48
CA SER A 69 -18.22 -8.30 -15.71
C SER A 69 -17.04 -7.41 -16.11
N THR A 70 -17.06 -6.11 -15.79
CA THR A 70 -15.91 -5.23 -16.05
C THR A 70 -14.78 -5.51 -15.06
N ARG A 71 -13.58 -5.76 -15.58
CA ARG A 71 -12.37 -6.01 -14.78
C ARG A 71 -11.76 -4.70 -14.31
N GLY A 72 -11.35 -4.67 -13.04
CA GLY A 72 -10.36 -3.72 -12.53
C GLY A 72 -8.95 -4.27 -12.73
N VAL A 73 -7.97 -3.38 -12.88
CA VAL A 73 -6.55 -3.79 -12.97
C VAL A 73 -5.89 -3.84 -11.60
N ARG A 74 -6.47 -3.18 -10.59
CA ARG A 74 -6.01 -3.29 -9.22
C ARG A 74 -6.09 -4.75 -8.77
N THR A 75 -5.01 -5.21 -8.16
CA THR A 75 -4.85 -6.58 -7.67
C THR A 75 -4.73 -6.54 -6.16
N ASP A 76 -4.91 -7.71 -5.56
CA ASP A 76 -4.76 -7.91 -4.13
C ASP A 76 -3.26 -7.93 -3.74
N GLY A 77 -2.96 -8.07 -2.45
CA GLY A 77 -1.58 -8.16 -1.96
C GLY A 77 -0.77 -9.33 -2.54
N LYS A 78 0.53 -9.36 -2.28
CA LYS A 78 1.42 -10.44 -2.71
C LYS A 78 0.94 -11.80 -2.17
N MET A 79 0.87 -12.80 -3.04
CA MET A 79 0.36 -14.15 -2.76
C MET A 79 -1.09 -14.20 -2.26
N ALA A 80 -1.84 -13.11 -2.36
CA ALA A 80 -3.26 -13.11 -2.06
C ALA A 80 -4.02 -14.03 -3.02
N TRP A 81 -5.05 -14.68 -2.50
CA TRP A 81 -5.90 -15.55 -3.30
C TRP A 81 -7.36 -15.38 -2.93
N SER A 82 -8.24 -15.65 -3.89
CA SER A 82 -9.67 -15.65 -3.65
C SER A 82 -10.31 -16.90 -4.23
N ALA A 83 -11.43 -17.32 -3.65
CA ALA A 83 -12.26 -18.40 -4.15
C ALA A 83 -13.72 -18.07 -3.90
N GLY A 84 -14.59 -18.30 -4.88
CA GLY A 84 -15.98 -17.89 -4.78
C GLY A 84 -16.92 -18.67 -5.68
N LEU A 85 -18.21 -18.48 -5.43
CA LEU A 85 -19.30 -18.97 -6.25
C LEU A 85 -20.14 -17.77 -6.68
N PHE A 86 -20.50 -17.75 -7.96
CA PHE A 86 -21.34 -16.70 -8.54
C PHE A 86 -22.46 -17.35 -9.34
N VAL A 87 -23.71 -17.03 -9.05
CA VAL A 87 -24.87 -17.56 -9.74
C VAL A 87 -25.60 -16.43 -10.44
N ASN A 88 -25.98 -16.65 -11.69
CA ASN A 88 -26.79 -15.70 -12.44
C ASN A 88 -27.91 -16.41 -13.20
N TYR A 89 -29.06 -15.75 -13.27
CA TYR A 89 -30.23 -16.14 -14.04
C TYR A 89 -30.50 -15.10 -15.11
N ALA A 90 -30.70 -15.55 -16.34
CA ALA A 90 -30.97 -14.74 -17.50
C ALA A 90 -32.26 -15.22 -18.18
N TRP A 91 -33.23 -14.30 -18.34
CA TRP A 91 -34.48 -14.57 -19.03
C TRP A 91 -34.43 -14.06 -20.46
N LYS A 92 -34.78 -14.94 -21.41
CA LYS A 92 -34.73 -14.74 -22.86
C LYS A 92 -33.39 -14.20 -23.36
N PRO A 93 -32.24 -14.82 -22.98
CA PRO A 93 -30.93 -14.38 -23.48
C PRO A 93 -30.73 -14.67 -24.97
N PHE A 94 -31.51 -15.58 -25.56
CA PHE A 94 -31.42 -15.88 -26.98
C PHE A 94 -32.79 -16.10 -27.60
N VAL A 95 -33.27 -15.06 -28.28
CA VAL A 95 -34.51 -15.07 -29.06
C VAL A 95 -34.16 -14.79 -30.51
N VAL A 96 -34.69 -15.62 -31.40
CA VAL A 96 -34.56 -15.45 -32.84
C VAL A 96 -35.94 -15.15 -33.40
N ARG A 97 -36.05 -14.09 -34.18
CA ARG A 97 -37.28 -13.81 -34.93
C ARG A 97 -37.34 -14.74 -36.14
N SER A 98 -38.36 -15.58 -36.17
CA SER A 98 -38.69 -16.41 -37.32
C SER A 98 -39.82 -15.75 -38.11
N CYS A 99 -39.81 -15.94 -39.43
CA CYS A 99 -40.87 -15.49 -40.33
C CYS A 99 -40.88 -16.33 -41.61
N PHE A 100 -42.01 -16.33 -42.32
CA PHE A 100 -42.10 -16.81 -43.69
C PHE A 100 -41.96 -15.62 -44.65
N SER A 101 -40.84 -15.58 -45.38
CA SER A 101 -40.50 -14.53 -46.35
C SER A 101 -39.62 -15.08 -47.47
N GLU A 102 -39.68 -14.49 -48.68
CA GLU A 102 -38.79 -14.83 -49.80
C GLU A 102 -37.35 -14.31 -49.58
N THR A 103 -37.15 -13.30 -48.71
CA THR A 103 -35.88 -12.55 -48.60
C THR A 103 -35.42 -12.29 -47.17
N ASN A 104 -36.26 -11.73 -46.28
CA ASN A 104 -35.99 -11.53 -44.84
C ASN A 104 -37.27 -11.16 -44.04
N CYS A 105 -37.16 -11.16 -42.71
CA CYS A 105 -38.28 -10.84 -41.80
C CYS A 105 -38.63 -9.35 -41.67
N ASP A 106 -37.86 -8.49 -42.33
CA ASP A 106 -38.13 -7.05 -42.41
C ASP A 106 -38.86 -6.69 -43.73
N ASP A 107 -39.10 -7.66 -44.61
CA ASP A 107 -39.84 -7.49 -45.86
C ASP A 107 -41.33 -7.19 -45.56
N PRO A 108 -41.95 -6.19 -46.21
CA PRO A 108 -43.38 -5.92 -46.05
C PRO A 108 -44.30 -7.12 -46.33
N ASN A 109 -43.82 -8.11 -47.09
CA ASN A 109 -44.56 -9.34 -47.42
C ASN A 109 -44.26 -10.50 -46.45
N ALA A 110 -43.44 -10.28 -45.43
CA ALA A 110 -43.18 -11.29 -44.40
C ALA A 110 -44.47 -11.61 -43.62
N SER A 111 -44.77 -12.90 -43.47
CA SER A 111 -45.95 -13.39 -42.75
C SER A 111 -45.56 -14.45 -41.72
N GLY A 112 -46.40 -14.67 -40.70
CA GLY A 112 -46.09 -15.62 -39.61
C GLY A 112 -44.84 -15.24 -38.82
N ILE A 113 -44.78 -13.97 -38.37
CA ILE A 113 -43.69 -13.48 -37.52
C ILE A 113 -43.89 -14.06 -36.11
N ASP A 114 -43.05 -15.00 -35.73
CA ASP A 114 -43.02 -15.59 -34.40
C ASP A 114 -41.63 -15.45 -33.79
N ASP A 115 -41.57 -14.98 -32.54
CA ASP A 115 -40.32 -14.90 -31.78
C ASP A 115 -40.03 -16.27 -31.14
N LEU A 116 -39.05 -16.98 -31.70
CA LEU A 116 -38.60 -18.27 -31.22
C LEU A 116 -37.64 -18.07 -30.04
N LYS A 117 -38.01 -18.58 -28.87
CA LYS A 117 -37.19 -18.45 -27.66
C LYS A 117 -36.21 -19.62 -27.62
N VAL A 118 -35.17 -19.54 -28.45
CA VAL A 118 -34.13 -20.58 -28.54
C VAL A 118 -33.64 -20.97 -27.16
N ILE A 119 -33.35 -19.96 -26.32
CA ILE A 119 -33.13 -20.10 -24.89
C ILE A 119 -34.05 -19.11 -24.18
N GLU A 120 -35.01 -19.65 -23.43
CA GLU A 120 -35.93 -18.87 -22.59
C GLU A 120 -35.35 -18.64 -21.20
N ASN A 121 -34.74 -19.66 -20.60
CA ASN A 121 -34.17 -19.60 -19.26
C ASN A 121 -32.72 -20.09 -19.30
N LEU A 122 -31.81 -19.33 -18.69
CA LEU A 122 -30.42 -19.71 -18.52
C LEU A 122 -30.00 -19.42 -17.09
N VAL A 123 -29.47 -20.43 -16.40
CA VAL A 123 -28.87 -20.29 -15.07
C VAL A 123 -27.43 -20.75 -15.16
N THR A 124 -26.47 -19.90 -14.78
CA THR A 124 -25.06 -20.31 -14.69
C THR A 124 -24.55 -20.14 -13.27
N GLY A 125 -23.95 -21.18 -12.73
CA GLY A 125 -23.13 -21.14 -11.53
C GLY A 125 -21.64 -21.18 -11.92
N ASP A 126 -20.93 -20.12 -11.63
CA ASP A 126 -19.50 -19.95 -11.86
C ASP A 126 -18.72 -20.23 -10.57
N ALA A 127 -17.84 -21.23 -10.60
CA ALA A 127 -16.79 -21.37 -9.60
C ALA A 127 -15.59 -20.51 -10.00
N LEU A 128 -15.22 -19.57 -9.14
CA LEU A 128 -14.18 -18.57 -9.37
C LEU A 128 -13.02 -18.79 -8.43
N ALA A 129 -11.80 -18.62 -8.93
CA ALA A 129 -10.60 -18.52 -8.10
C ALA A 129 -9.64 -17.50 -8.69
N SER A 130 -8.89 -16.80 -7.83
CA SER A 130 -7.77 -15.96 -8.26
C SER A 130 -6.54 -16.17 -7.39
N LEU A 131 -5.37 -15.95 -7.96
CA LEU A 131 -4.09 -15.91 -7.27
C LEU A 131 -3.32 -14.68 -7.77
N THR A 132 -2.82 -13.88 -6.84
CA THR A 132 -2.00 -12.70 -7.10
C THR A 132 -0.56 -12.99 -6.68
N PRO A 133 0.25 -13.73 -7.49
CA PRO A 133 1.59 -14.15 -7.08
C PRO A 133 2.54 -12.97 -6.80
N ILE A 134 2.34 -11.86 -7.51
CA ILE A 134 3.06 -10.60 -7.30
C ILE A 134 2.06 -9.44 -7.37
N PRO A 135 2.28 -8.30 -6.70
CA PRO A 135 1.33 -7.18 -6.62
C PRO A 135 0.92 -6.50 -7.94
N ARG A 136 1.43 -6.97 -9.09
CA ARG A 136 1.07 -6.49 -10.43
C ARG A 136 0.44 -7.55 -11.32
N LEU A 137 0.45 -8.83 -10.94
CA LEU A 137 -0.03 -9.94 -11.75
C LEU A 137 -1.08 -10.72 -10.97
N GLN A 138 -2.26 -10.88 -11.54
CA GLN A 138 -3.29 -11.78 -11.04
C GLN A 138 -3.65 -12.81 -12.11
N VAL A 139 -3.74 -14.07 -11.69
CA VAL A 139 -4.20 -15.20 -12.50
C VAL A 139 -5.55 -15.65 -11.94
N GLY A 140 -6.56 -15.72 -12.80
CA GLY A 140 -7.92 -16.12 -12.48
C GLY A 140 -8.32 -17.40 -13.19
N LEU A 141 -9.09 -18.24 -12.51
CA LEU A 141 -9.74 -19.43 -13.05
C LEU A 141 -11.25 -19.28 -12.88
N LYS A 142 -12.00 -19.62 -13.92
CA LYS A 142 -13.47 -19.71 -13.87
C LYS A 142 -13.94 -21.03 -14.46
N VAL A 143 -14.81 -21.73 -13.75
CA VAL A 143 -15.44 -22.97 -14.21
C VAL A 143 -16.96 -22.81 -14.12
N PRO A 144 -17.65 -22.56 -15.25
CA PRO A 144 -19.10 -22.42 -15.29
C PRO A 144 -19.80 -23.78 -15.37
N VAL A 145 -20.94 -23.90 -14.68
CA VAL A 145 -21.95 -24.94 -14.89
C VAL A 145 -23.26 -24.25 -15.21
N THR A 146 -23.85 -24.59 -16.35
CA THR A 146 -25.01 -23.91 -16.89
C THR A 146 -26.17 -24.89 -17.03
N TRP A 147 -27.35 -24.46 -16.62
CA TRP A 147 -28.63 -25.03 -17.01
C TRP A 147 -29.30 -24.11 -18.04
N VAL A 148 -29.85 -24.71 -19.08
CA VAL A 148 -30.57 -24.00 -20.14
C VAL A 148 -31.93 -24.66 -20.39
N ASN A 149 -32.92 -23.82 -20.69
CA ASN A 149 -34.24 -24.26 -21.12
C ASN A 149 -34.79 -23.33 -22.21
N GLY A 150 -35.45 -23.88 -23.22
CA GLY A 150 -36.05 -23.11 -24.32
C GLY A 150 -36.56 -23.98 -25.47
N ASP A 151 -36.91 -23.34 -26.58
CA ASP A 151 -37.45 -24.01 -27.76
C ASP A 151 -36.37 -24.70 -28.61
N GLY A 152 -35.11 -24.24 -28.52
CA GLY A 152 -34.05 -24.67 -29.42
C GLY A 152 -34.30 -24.39 -30.91
N ILE A 153 -33.31 -24.69 -31.75
CA ILE A 153 -33.43 -24.60 -33.22
C ILE A 153 -32.97 -25.90 -33.88
N ASP A 154 -33.83 -26.48 -34.71
CA ASP A 154 -33.52 -27.67 -35.52
C ASP A 154 -32.76 -27.33 -36.82
N GLU A 155 -32.40 -28.32 -37.63
CA GLU A 155 -31.70 -28.12 -38.91
C GLU A 155 -32.48 -27.28 -39.93
N GLY A 156 -33.81 -27.23 -39.82
CA GLY A 156 -34.68 -26.42 -40.65
C GLY A 156 -34.79 -24.96 -40.21
N GLY A 157 -34.19 -24.58 -39.09
CA GLY A 157 -34.30 -23.22 -38.55
C GLY A 157 -35.61 -22.96 -37.80
N VAL A 158 -36.35 -24.01 -37.46
CA VAL A 158 -37.60 -23.93 -36.68
C VAL A 158 -37.40 -24.47 -35.27
N ALA A 159 -38.42 -24.33 -34.42
CA ALA A 159 -38.39 -24.82 -33.04
C ALA A 159 -38.03 -26.30 -32.98
N LYS A 160 -37.08 -26.67 -32.12
CA LYS A 160 -36.67 -28.06 -31.93
C LYS A 160 -37.83 -28.84 -31.29
N GLN A 161 -38.18 -29.99 -31.87
CA GLN A 161 -39.20 -30.86 -31.28
C GLN A 161 -38.78 -31.31 -29.87
N GLY A 162 -39.59 -30.99 -28.86
CA GLY A 162 -39.27 -31.28 -27.45
C GLY A 162 -38.38 -30.23 -26.75
N GLY A 163 -37.98 -29.17 -27.46
CA GLY A 163 -37.21 -28.07 -26.90
C GLY A 163 -35.79 -28.43 -26.48
N ILE A 164 -35.23 -27.58 -25.63
CA ILE A 164 -33.96 -27.75 -24.93
C ILE A 164 -34.26 -27.69 -23.43
N ASP A 165 -33.74 -28.66 -22.70
CA ASP A 165 -33.66 -28.67 -21.25
C ASP A 165 -32.42 -29.47 -20.87
N ALA A 166 -31.34 -28.79 -20.49
CA ALA A 166 -30.03 -29.41 -20.33
C ALA A 166 -29.18 -28.74 -19.26
N VAL A 167 -28.34 -29.53 -18.59
CA VAL A 167 -27.27 -29.05 -17.71
C VAL A 167 -25.93 -29.49 -18.30
N GLY A 168 -24.96 -28.59 -18.32
CA GLY A 168 -23.60 -28.89 -18.77
C GLY A 168 -22.57 -28.00 -18.09
N MET A 169 -21.31 -28.41 -18.16
CA MET A 169 -20.22 -27.49 -17.87
C MET A 169 -20.11 -26.51 -19.04
N GLY A 170 -19.89 -25.22 -18.81
CA GLY A 170 -19.48 -24.32 -19.87
C GLY A 170 -17.97 -24.39 -20.09
N ASP A 171 -17.43 -23.42 -20.81
CA ASP A 171 -16.01 -23.39 -21.13
C ASP A 171 -15.20 -22.80 -19.98
N ALA A 172 -14.32 -23.62 -19.39
CA ALA A 172 -13.43 -23.18 -18.33
C ALA A 172 -12.48 -22.10 -18.85
N THR A 173 -12.35 -21.01 -18.11
CA THR A 173 -11.56 -19.84 -18.50
C THR A 173 -10.35 -19.70 -17.59
N LEU A 174 -9.16 -19.56 -18.18
CA LEU A 174 -7.96 -19.08 -17.50
C LEU A 174 -7.70 -17.65 -17.97
N GLU A 175 -7.67 -16.70 -17.05
CA GLU A 175 -7.40 -15.29 -17.30
C GLU A 175 -6.15 -14.85 -16.55
N GLY A 176 -5.32 -14.02 -17.16
CA GLY A 176 -4.23 -13.32 -16.50
C GLY A 176 -4.36 -11.83 -16.74
N LYS A 177 -4.25 -11.01 -15.69
CA LYS A 177 -4.20 -9.54 -15.79
C LYS A 177 -2.92 -9.00 -15.18
N TYR A 178 -2.32 -8.02 -15.83
CA TYR A 178 -1.07 -7.39 -15.45
C TYR A 178 -1.19 -5.87 -15.41
N ARG A 179 -0.83 -5.26 -14.26
CA ARG A 179 -0.79 -3.81 -14.05
C ARG A 179 0.49 -3.22 -14.68
N LEU A 180 0.31 -2.49 -15.78
CA LEU A 180 1.41 -1.86 -16.52
C LEU A 180 1.87 -0.56 -15.85
N HIS A 181 0.92 0.26 -15.42
CA HIS A 181 1.18 1.59 -14.88
C HIS A 181 0.26 1.90 -13.71
N GLY A 182 0.78 2.70 -12.79
CA GLY A 182 0.12 3.12 -11.56
C GLY A 182 0.27 2.11 -10.42
N GLU A 183 0.15 2.62 -9.20
CA GLU A 183 0.01 1.85 -7.98
C GLU A 183 -1.45 1.78 -7.53
N LEU A 184 -1.75 1.00 -6.47
CA LEU A 184 -3.13 0.70 -6.08
C LEU A 184 -3.96 1.93 -5.74
N ARG A 185 -3.33 3.00 -5.22
CA ARG A 185 -4.00 4.25 -4.85
C ARG A 185 -3.94 5.35 -5.89
N ASP A 186 -3.21 5.14 -6.97
CA ASP A 186 -3.14 6.14 -8.01
C ASP A 186 -4.54 6.40 -8.57
N PRO A 187 -4.88 7.66 -8.89
CA PRO A 187 -6.20 8.00 -9.38
C PRO A 187 -6.52 7.29 -10.69
N PHE A 188 -5.49 6.90 -11.45
CA PHE A 188 -5.60 6.18 -12.70
C PHE A 188 -4.54 5.08 -12.78
N VAL A 189 -5.00 3.90 -13.18
CA VAL A 189 -4.19 2.69 -13.29
C VAL A 189 -4.52 2.03 -14.61
N VAL A 190 -3.50 1.54 -15.31
CA VAL A 190 -3.66 0.91 -16.62
C VAL A 190 -3.00 -0.45 -16.63
N GLY A 191 -3.65 -1.40 -17.28
CA GLY A 191 -3.03 -2.69 -17.55
C GLY A 191 -3.64 -3.42 -18.72
N VAL A 192 -3.22 -4.66 -18.82
CA VAL A 192 -3.62 -5.57 -19.88
C VAL A 192 -4.07 -6.89 -19.28
N GLY A 193 -5.00 -7.56 -19.94
CA GLY A 193 -5.40 -8.92 -19.62
C GLY A 193 -5.37 -9.79 -20.86
N ALA A 194 -5.15 -11.07 -20.66
CA ALA A 194 -5.33 -12.10 -21.66
C ALA A 194 -6.11 -13.26 -21.05
N TRP A 195 -6.94 -13.92 -21.85
CA TRP A 195 -7.65 -15.10 -21.39
C TRP A 195 -7.73 -16.15 -22.49
N PHE A 196 -7.91 -17.38 -22.05
CA PHE A 196 -8.10 -18.55 -22.88
C PHE A 196 -9.21 -19.42 -22.28
N THR A 197 -9.98 -20.05 -23.14
CA THR A 197 -11.07 -20.94 -22.75
C THR A 197 -10.85 -22.34 -23.32
N GLY A 198 -11.08 -23.35 -22.49
CA GLY A 198 -11.13 -24.74 -22.94
C GLY A 198 -12.56 -25.12 -23.35
N PRO A 199 -12.79 -25.71 -24.54
CA PRO A 199 -14.12 -26.03 -25.07
C PRO A 199 -14.72 -27.27 -24.37
N LEU A 200 -14.95 -27.17 -23.06
CA LEU A 200 -15.49 -28.25 -22.23
C LEU A 200 -17.01 -28.39 -22.38
N GLY A 201 -17.71 -27.33 -22.81
CA GLY A 201 -19.16 -27.38 -22.93
C GLY A 201 -19.66 -28.32 -24.01
N ARG A 202 -18.93 -28.43 -25.12
CA ARG A 202 -19.20 -29.44 -26.14
C ARG A 202 -19.16 -30.87 -25.60
N ALA A 203 -18.20 -31.16 -24.73
CA ALA A 203 -18.01 -32.50 -24.18
C ALA A 203 -19.13 -32.91 -23.21
N THR A 204 -19.80 -31.94 -22.58
CA THR A 204 -20.78 -32.20 -21.52
C THR A 204 -22.23 -31.95 -21.93
N ALA A 205 -22.48 -31.05 -22.89
CA ALA A 205 -23.83 -30.66 -23.31
C ALA A 205 -23.89 -30.20 -24.77
N LYS A 206 -23.51 -31.09 -25.69
CA LYS A 206 -23.56 -30.87 -27.14
C LYS A 206 -24.93 -30.38 -27.61
N ASP A 207 -24.94 -29.43 -28.55
CA ASP A 207 -26.13 -28.86 -29.21
C ASP A 207 -27.12 -28.13 -28.27
N ASN A 208 -26.66 -27.71 -27.08
CA ASN A 208 -27.47 -26.98 -26.08
C ASN A 208 -26.98 -25.55 -25.83
N TYR A 209 -26.08 -25.02 -26.66
CA TYR A 209 -25.59 -23.63 -26.60
C TYR A 209 -24.88 -23.23 -25.29
N ILE A 210 -24.28 -24.21 -24.59
CA ILE A 210 -23.60 -24.01 -23.31
C ILE A 210 -22.12 -23.61 -23.51
N GLY A 211 -21.44 -24.19 -24.51
CA GLY A 211 -20.03 -23.95 -24.80
C GLY A 211 -19.74 -23.79 -26.29
N ASP A 212 -18.55 -23.29 -26.58
CA ASP A 212 -18.02 -23.13 -27.92
C ASP A 212 -17.44 -24.44 -28.48
N ALA A 213 -17.61 -24.64 -29.79
CA ALA A 213 -17.03 -25.79 -30.48
C ALA A 213 -15.49 -25.79 -30.50
N THR A 214 -14.88 -24.60 -30.42
CA THR A 214 -13.43 -24.40 -30.50
C THR A 214 -12.94 -23.56 -29.32
N PRO A 215 -11.65 -23.67 -28.94
CA PRO A 215 -11.08 -22.80 -27.94
C PRO A 215 -11.21 -21.32 -28.35
N THR A 216 -11.65 -20.49 -27.40
CA THR A 216 -11.71 -19.04 -27.54
C THR A 216 -10.56 -18.40 -26.76
N ALA A 217 -9.93 -17.38 -27.32
CA ALA A 217 -8.87 -16.61 -26.68
C ALA A 217 -9.11 -15.10 -26.88
N GLY A 218 -8.58 -14.28 -25.98
CA GLY A 218 -8.68 -12.85 -26.14
C GLY A 218 -7.63 -12.07 -25.38
N ILE A 219 -7.48 -10.81 -25.77
CA ILE A 219 -6.67 -9.81 -25.09
C ILE A 219 -7.55 -8.61 -24.75
N ARG A 220 -7.26 -7.91 -23.66
CA ARG A 220 -7.96 -6.68 -23.25
C ARG A 220 -7.01 -5.63 -22.72
N GLY A 221 -7.27 -4.38 -23.08
CA GLY A 221 -6.80 -3.23 -22.31
C GLY A 221 -7.76 -2.96 -21.16
N ILE A 222 -7.20 -2.61 -20.00
CA ILE A 222 -7.94 -2.31 -18.77
C ILE A 222 -7.51 -0.93 -18.31
N PHE A 223 -8.50 -0.06 -18.15
CA PHE A 223 -8.37 1.23 -17.49
C PHE A 223 -9.16 1.18 -16.19
N ASP A 224 -8.60 1.72 -15.12
CA ASP A 224 -9.19 1.67 -13.80
C ASP A 224 -8.84 2.96 -13.06
N GLY A 225 -9.78 3.53 -12.32
CA GLY A 225 -9.55 4.78 -11.61
C GLY A 225 -10.43 4.92 -10.39
N GLU A 226 -9.90 5.63 -9.40
CA GLU A 226 -10.57 5.89 -8.12
C GLU A 226 -10.36 7.35 -7.74
N GLN A 227 -11.43 8.00 -7.28
CA GLN A 227 -11.40 9.37 -6.79
C GLN A 227 -12.41 9.52 -5.65
N GLY A 228 -11.89 9.62 -4.42
CA GLY A 228 -12.72 9.64 -3.21
C GLY A 228 -13.62 8.40 -3.13
N PRO A 229 -14.95 8.56 -3.00
CA PRO A 229 -15.86 7.42 -2.94
C PRO A 229 -16.18 6.81 -4.33
N PHE A 230 -15.74 7.43 -5.42
CA PHE A 230 -16.07 6.98 -6.77
C PHE A 230 -14.95 6.12 -7.37
N SER A 231 -15.34 5.08 -8.09
CA SER A 231 -14.45 4.24 -8.90
C SER A 231 -15.01 4.12 -10.31
N PHE A 232 -14.17 4.10 -11.34
CA PHE A 232 -14.58 3.83 -12.72
C PHE A 232 -13.60 2.88 -13.39
N GLY A 233 -14.11 2.02 -14.26
CA GLY A 233 -13.34 0.99 -14.96
C GLY A 233 -13.75 0.94 -16.42
N GLY A 234 -12.79 0.62 -17.27
CA GLY A 234 -12.99 0.48 -18.71
C GLY A 234 -12.25 -0.73 -19.23
N ASN A 235 -12.90 -1.53 -20.07
CA ASN A 235 -12.30 -2.68 -20.74
C ASN A 235 -12.52 -2.54 -22.25
N LEU A 236 -11.47 -2.78 -23.02
CA LEU A 236 -11.57 -2.94 -24.48
C LEU A 236 -10.80 -4.19 -24.87
N GLY A 237 -11.49 -5.20 -25.39
CA GLY A 237 -10.91 -6.50 -25.72
C GLY A 237 -11.16 -6.94 -27.15
N ALA A 238 -10.19 -7.65 -27.71
CA ALA A 238 -10.31 -8.36 -28.97
C ALA A 238 -10.40 -9.86 -28.69
N VAL A 239 -11.42 -10.51 -29.24
CA VAL A 239 -11.72 -11.92 -28.99
C VAL A 239 -11.62 -12.70 -30.28
N TYR A 240 -10.82 -13.75 -30.25
CA TYR A 240 -10.72 -14.74 -31.30
C TYR A 240 -11.50 -15.99 -30.88
N ARG A 241 -12.50 -16.36 -31.68
CA ARG A 241 -13.29 -17.59 -31.53
C ARG A 241 -13.53 -18.19 -32.91
N GLY A 242 -13.77 -19.51 -32.96
CA GLY A 242 -14.16 -20.18 -34.20
C GLY A 242 -15.43 -19.57 -34.80
N GLU A 243 -15.53 -19.61 -36.13
CA GLU A 243 -16.75 -19.19 -36.79
C GLU A 243 -17.84 -20.25 -36.63
N GLY A 244 -19.05 -19.82 -36.26
CA GLY A 244 -20.24 -20.65 -36.21
C GLY A 244 -21.46 -19.89 -36.74
N ARG A 245 -22.50 -20.57 -37.24
CA ARG A 245 -23.59 -19.90 -37.98
C ARG A 245 -24.97 -20.33 -37.49
N VAL A 246 -25.72 -19.43 -36.85
CA VAL A 246 -27.13 -19.69 -36.54
C VAL A 246 -28.05 -18.85 -37.40
N GLY A 247 -28.77 -19.51 -38.30
CA GLY A 247 -29.58 -18.86 -39.33
C GLY A 247 -28.70 -17.96 -40.22
N SER A 248 -29.08 -16.68 -40.31
CA SER A 248 -28.31 -15.66 -41.04
C SER A 248 -27.18 -15.00 -40.22
N THR A 249 -27.06 -15.34 -38.93
CA THR A 249 -26.10 -14.73 -38.00
C THR A 249 -24.84 -15.59 -37.88
N THR A 250 -23.70 -15.00 -38.24
CA THR A 250 -22.38 -15.63 -38.05
C THR A 250 -21.77 -15.16 -36.73
N LEU A 251 -21.49 -16.09 -35.84
CA LEU A 251 -20.62 -15.94 -34.67
C LEU A 251 -19.17 -16.20 -35.09
N GLY A 252 -18.21 -15.57 -34.41
CA GLY A 252 -16.84 -15.42 -34.90
C GLY A 252 -16.14 -14.28 -34.16
N PRO A 253 -14.94 -13.84 -34.61
CA PRO A 253 -14.18 -12.78 -33.94
C PRO A 253 -15.02 -11.53 -33.66
N GLU A 254 -14.85 -10.96 -32.47
CA GLU A 254 -15.59 -9.78 -32.01
C GLU A 254 -14.72 -8.89 -31.12
N PHE A 255 -15.08 -7.62 -31.04
CA PHE A 255 -14.56 -6.71 -30.03
C PHE A 255 -15.53 -6.66 -28.86
N ARG A 256 -15.00 -6.82 -27.64
CA ARG A 256 -15.76 -6.65 -26.41
C ARG A 256 -15.39 -5.36 -25.73
N TYR A 257 -16.37 -4.73 -25.10
CA TYR A 257 -16.17 -3.52 -24.34
C TYR A 257 -16.95 -3.60 -23.03
N GLY A 258 -16.42 -2.94 -22.00
CA GLY A 258 -17.03 -2.87 -20.67
C GLY A 258 -16.72 -1.53 -20.03
N VAL A 259 -17.69 -0.99 -19.30
CA VAL A 259 -17.56 0.24 -18.51
C VAL A 259 -18.24 0.01 -17.17
N GLY A 260 -17.47 0.15 -16.11
CA GLY A 260 -17.95 0.05 -14.73
C GLY A 260 -17.88 1.40 -14.04
N ALA A 261 -18.85 1.69 -13.19
CA ALA A 261 -18.84 2.78 -12.23
C ALA A 261 -19.23 2.24 -10.85
N GLY A 262 -18.55 2.69 -9.81
CA GLY A 262 -18.77 2.28 -8.44
C GLY A 262 -18.81 3.46 -7.49
N PHE A 263 -19.62 3.35 -6.46
CA PHE A 263 -19.76 4.33 -5.38
C PHE A 263 -19.67 3.63 -4.03
N LYS A 264 -18.58 3.89 -3.29
CA LYS A 264 -18.35 3.41 -1.93
C LYS A 264 -19.20 4.25 -0.98
N ALA A 265 -20.43 3.79 -0.72
CA ALA A 265 -21.37 4.45 0.19
C ALA A 265 -20.93 4.34 1.66
N SER A 266 -20.19 3.28 1.99
CA SER A 266 -19.50 3.07 3.26
C SER A 266 -18.34 2.08 3.03
N PRO A 267 -17.48 1.82 4.03
CA PRO A 267 -16.48 0.75 3.93
C PRO A 267 -17.10 -0.63 3.62
N VAL A 268 -18.37 -0.84 3.98
CA VAL A 268 -19.08 -2.11 3.80
C VAL A 268 -19.83 -2.18 2.48
N PHE A 269 -20.42 -1.07 2.03
CA PHE A 269 -21.34 -1.07 0.89
C PHE A 269 -20.76 -0.29 -0.28
N ARG A 270 -20.61 -0.98 -1.41
CA ARG A 270 -20.28 -0.38 -2.70
C ARG A 270 -21.41 -0.63 -3.69
N LEU A 271 -22.02 0.45 -4.18
CA LEU A 271 -22.96 0.39 -5.30
C LEU A 271 -22.17 0.29 -6.59
N VAL A 272 -22.59 -0.56 -7.52
CA VAL A 272 -21.90 -0.80 -8.79
C VAL A 272 -22.90 -0.75 -9.94
N LEU A 273 -22.58 0.06 -10.95
CA LEU A 273 -23.19 0.07 -12.27
C LEU A 273 -22.17 -0.52 -13.24
N ASP A 274 -22.56 -1.53 -14.01
CA ASP A 274 -21.66 -2.21 -14.96
C ASP A 274 -22.35 -2.37 -16.32
N GLY A 275 -21.76 -1.83 -17.38
CA GLY A 275 -22.27 -1.91 -18.73
C GLY A 275 -21.26 -2.64 -19.62
N PHE A 276 -21.66 -3.72 -20.28
CA PHE A 276 -20.77 -4.50 -21.12
C PHE A 276 -21.46 -5.01 -22.38
N GLY A 277 -20.65 -5.29 -23.40
CA GLY A 277 -21.16 -5.65 -24.69
C GLY A 277 -20.11 -6.10 -25.66
N GLY A 278 -20.56 -6.36 -26.89
CA GLY A 278 -19.73 -6.79 -27.99
C GLY A 278 -20.18 -6.21 -29.31
N THR A 279 -19.23 -5.99 -30.21
CA THR A 279 -19.46 -5.51 -31.57
C THR A 279 -18.60 -6.24 -32.58
N LYS A 280 -19.15 -6.42 -33.77
CA LYS A 280 -18.43 -6.89 -34.96
C LYS A 280 -18.21 -5.80 -35.99
N PHE A 281 -18.46 -4.54 -35.62
CA PHE A 281 -18.48 -3.41 -36.54
C PHE A 281 -19.36 -3.66 -37.77
N SER A 282 -20.51 -4.30 -37.56
CA SER A 282 -21.49 -4.59 -38.60
C SER A 282 -22.78 -3.82 -38.33
N ALA A 283 -23.41 -3.35 -39.41
CA ALA A 283 -24.72 -2.71 -39.37
C ALA A 283 -25.88 -3.72 -39.30
N LYS A 284 -25.59 -5.04 -39.32
CA LYS A 284 -26.62 -6.08 -39.23
C LYS A 284 -27.20 -6.16 -37.81
N ASN A 285 -28.52 -6.28 -37.72
CA ASN A 285 -29.22 -6.51 -36.46
C ASN A 285 -28.69 -7.76 -35.75
N GLY A 286 -28.56 -7.71 -34.42
CA GLY A 286 -28.08 -8.82 -33.59
C GLY A 286 -26.56 -9.06 -33.59
N THR A 287 -25.78 -8.29 -34.36
CA THR A 287 -24.29 -8.37 -34.36
C THR A 287 -23.61 -7.51 -33.29
N ASN A 288 -24.36 -6.56 -32.73
CA ASN A 288 -23.95 -5.73 -31.61
C ASN A 288 -24.79 -6.09 -30.39
N SER A 289 -24.23 -5.89 -29.21
CA SER A 289 -24.87 -6.24 -27.95
C SER A 289 -24.45 -5.26 -26.88
N LEU A 290 -25.37 -4.94 -25.98
CA LEU A 290 -25.12 -4.12 -24.81
C LEU A 290 -26.07 -4.55 -23.70
N GLU A 291 -25.50 -4.86 -22.55
CA GLU A 291 -26.18 -5.16 -21.30
C GLU A 291 -25.74 -4.15 -20.24
N ALA A 292 -26.65 -3.81 -19.33
CA ALA A 292 -26.37 -2.93 -18.21
C ALA A 292 -26.92 -3.54 -16.92
N ASP A 293 -26.07 -3.56 -15.91
CA ASP A 293 -26.27 -4.18 -14.61
C ASP A 293 -26.14 -3.16 -13.49
N LEU A 294 -26.99 -3.27 -12.48
CA LEU A 294 -26.94 -2.52 -11.25
C LEU A 294 -26.92 -3.50 -10.08
N GLY A 295 -25.97 -3.32 -9.18
CA GLY A 295 -25.87 -4.19 -8.01
C GLY A 295 -25.09 -3.55 -6.88
N VAL A 296 -24.97 -4.33 -5.81
CA VAL A 296 -24.23 -3.99 -4.61
C VAL A 296 -23.14 -5.03 -4.37
N GLN A 297 -22.00 -4.56 -3.89
CA GLN A 297 -20.95 -5.37 -3.29
C GLN A 297 -20.90 -5.04 -1.79
N ILE A 298 -20.99 -6.07 -0.96
CA ILE A 298 -21.01 -6.00 0.50
C ILE A 298 -19.71 -6.63 1.01
N MET A 299 -18.91 -5.86 1.74
CA MET A 299 -17.60 -6.22 2.28
C MET A 299 -17.63 -5.99 3.80
N PRO A 300 -18.13 -6.93 4.62
CA PRO A 300 -18.24 -6.71 6.06
C PRO A 300 -16.85 -6.53 6.69
N LEU A 301 -16.68 -5.56 7.59
CA LEU A 301 -15.34 -5.12 8.07
C LEU A 301 -14.47 -6.26 8.62
N ASP A 302 -15.05 -7.16 9.41
CA ASP A 302 -14.30 -8.25 10.08
C ASP A 302 -14.49 -9.61 9.39
N SER A 303 -14.72 -9.61 8.09
CA SER A 303 -15.08 -10.81 7.34
C SER A 303 -14.30 -10.90 6.03
N PRO A 304 -13.65 -12.05 5.73
CA PRO A 304 -12.94 -12.27 4.48
C PRO A 304 -13.88 -12.51 3.28
N PHE A 305 -15.15 -12.08 3.36
CA PHE A 305 -16.17 -12.39 2.36
C PHE A 305 -16.64 -11.14 1.64
N VAL A 306 -16.69 -11.20 0.32
CA VAL A 306 -17.34 -10.22 -0.54
C VAL A 306 -18.62 -10.84 -1.08
N ILE A 307 -19.76 -10.22 -0.80
CA ILE A 307 -21.07 -10.65 -1.28
C ILE A 307 -21.51 -9.68 -2.37
N SER A 308 -21.83 -10.19 -3.55
CA SER A 308 -22.31 -9.40 -4.69
C SER A 308 -23.74 -9.79 -5.03
N ALA A 309 -24.62 -8.83 -5.23
CA ALA A 309 -25.97 -9.10 -5.69
C ALA A 309 -26.44 -7.99 -6.62
N GLY A 310 -27.22 -8.32 -7.64
CA GLY A 310 -27.70 -7.31 -8.56
C GLY A 310 -28.65 -7.84 -9.61
N VAL A 311 -29.06 -6.91 -10.47
CA VAL A 311 -29.99 -7.13 -11.57
C VAL A 311 -29.47 -6.45 -12.83
N GLY A 312 -29.90 -6.93 -13.98
CA GLY A 312 -29.45 -6.45 -15.27
C GLY A 312 -30.53 -6.47 -16.33
N THR A 313 -30.29 -5.75 -17.41
CA THR A 313 -31.16 -5.72 -18.59
C THR A 313 -30.34 -5.49 -19.86
N GLY A 314 -30.80 -6.11 -20.94
CA GLY A 314 -30.34 -5.77 -22.28
C GLY A 314 -30.77 -4.36 -22.70
N LEU A 315 -29.82 -3.57 -23.18
CA LEU A 315 -30.07 -2.27 -23.83
C LEU A 315 -30.06 -2.39 -25.36
N ILE A 316 -29.18 -3.24 -25.89
CA ILE A 316 -29.13 -3.57 -27.32
C ILE A 316 -29.20 -5.08 -27.45
N GLN A 317 -30.29 -5.56 -28.07
CA GLN A 317 -30.53 -6.99 -28.26
C GLN A 317 -29.45 -7.61 -29.16
N GLY A 318 -28.95 -8.75 -28.71
CA GLY A 318 -28.01 -9.60 -29.43
C GLY A 318 -27.93 -10.95 -28.73
N VAL A 319 -27.23 -11.90 -29.34
CA VAL A 319 -27.09 -13.26 -28.79
C VAL A 319 -26.52 -13.21 -27.36
N GLY A 320 -27.19 -13.78 -26.37
CA GLY A 320 -26.73 -13.79 -24.99
C GLY A 320 -27.09 -12.57 -24.15
N VAL A 321 -27.75 -11.56 -24.74
CA VAL A 321 -28.25 -10.38 -24.03
C VAL A 321 -29.67 -10.68 -23.53
N PRO A 322 -29.90 -10.77 -22.21
CA PRO A 322 -31.19 -11.08 -21.66
C PRO A 322 -32.15 -9.89 -21.66
N THR A 323 -33.43 -10.20 -21.54
CA THR A 323 -34.44 -9.17 -21.20
C THR A 323 -34.28 -8.76 -19.74
N VAL A 324 -34.02 -9.72 -18.85
CA VAL A 324 -33.77 -9.48 -17.42
C VAL A 324 -32.69 -10.44 -16.94
N ARG A 325 -31.74 -9.93 -16.15
CA ARG A 325 -30.77 -10.71 -15.39
C ARG A 325 -30.96 -10.49 -13.89
N ALA A 326 -30.73 -11.53 -13.10
CA ALA A 326 -30.48 -11.43 -11.67
C ALA A 326 -29.23 -12.23 -11.32
N PHE A 327 -28.46 -11.76 -10.35
CA PHE A 327 -27.26 -12.47 -9.92
C PHE A 327 -26.95 -12.31 -8.44
N LEU A 328 -26.24 -13.30 -7.91
CA LEU A 328 -25.77 -13.39 -6.53
C LEU A 328 -24.43 -14.11 -6.50
N GLY A 329 -23.45 -13.58 -5.78
CA GLY A 329 -22.16 -14.22 -5.61
C GLY A 329 -21.60 -14.01 -4.21
N VAL A 330 -20.78 -14.95 -3.78
CA VAL A 330 -19.98 -14.88 -2.56
C VAL A 330 -18.55 -15.25 -2.90
N MET A 331 -17.61 -14.45 -2.45
CA MET A 331 -16.19 -14.65 -2.68
C MET A 331 -15.45 -14.56 -1.36
N TYR A 332 -14.72 -15.61 -1.01
CA TYR A 332 -13.74 -15.59 0.06
C TYR A 332 -12.44 -14.98 -0.47
N VAL A 333 -11.87 -14.06 0.29
CA VAL A 333 -10.64 -13.35 -0.01
C VAL A 333 -9.65 -13.61 1.11
N HIS A 334 -8.48 -14.11 0.76
CA HIS A 334 -7.35 -14.22 1.66
C HIS A 334 -6.24 -13.29 1.16
N GLU A 335 -6.18 -12.12 1.78
CA GLU A 335 -5.00 -11.26 1.73
C GLU A 335 -4.17 -11.62 2.98
N GLY A 336 -2.88 -11.93 2.80
CA GLY A 336 -1.98 -12.03 3.96
C GLY A 336 -1.98 -10.67 4.64
N GLY A 337 -2.32 -10.62 5.93
CA GLY A 337 -2.77 -9.41 6.65
C GLY A 337 -2.13 -8.13 6.13
N ASP A 338 -2.96 -7.21 5.64
CA ASP A 338 -2.65 -5.88 5.10
C ASP A 338 -3.79 -4.99 5.59
N LYS A 339 -3.62 -4.43 6.79
CA LYS A 339 -4.68 -3.75 7.57
C LYS A 339 -5.08 -2.42 6.97
N ASP A 340 -4.16 -1.73 6.29
CA ASP A 340 -4.44 -0.43 5.69
C ASP A 340 -4.69 -0.49 4.17
N GLY A 341 -4.52 -1.67 3.59
CA GLY A 341 -4.91 -2.02 2.22
C GLY A 341 -4.03 -1.37 1.16
N ASP A 342 -2.76 -1.10 1.47
CA ASP A 342 -1.81 -0.48 0.54
C ASP A 342 -1.19 -1.47 -0.47
N GLY A 343 -1.45 -2.78 -0.28
CA GLY A 343 -0.95 -3.86 -1.10
C GLY A 343 0.34 -4.50 -0.58
N ILE A 344 0.85 -4.05 0.56
CA ILE A 344 1.99 -4.57 1.28
C ILE A 344 1.45 -5.27 2.54
N PRO A 345 1.77 -6.56 2.75
CA PRO A 345 1.35 -7.25 3.97
C PRO A 345 1.93 -6.55 5.22
N ASP A 346 1.16 -6.47 6.32
CA ASP A 346 1.54 -6.02 7.67
C ASP A 346 2.91 -6.54 8.14
N ALA A 347 3.32 -7.74 7.68
CA ALA A 347 4.61 -8.33 8.03
C ALA A 347 5.80 -7.73 7.26
N ASP A 348 5.53 -7.18 6.08
CA ASP A 348 6.47 -6.52 5.18
C ASP A 348 6.30 -4.98 5.18
N ASP A 349 5.32 -4.45 5.93
CA ASP A 349 4.92 -3.05 6.03
C ASP A 349 5.52 -2.40 7.29
N GLN A 350 6.26 -1.31 7.12
CA GLN A 350 6.82 -0.53 8.22
C GLN A 350 5.77 0.32 8.94
N CYS A 351 4.65 0.60 8.29
CA CYS A 351 3.53 1.35 8.81
C CYS A 351 2.20 0.56 8.68
N PRO A 352 1.99 -0.59 9.35
CA PRO A 352 0.85 -1.50 9.13
C PRO A 352 -0.57 -0.96 9.40
N THR A 353 -0.70 0.32 9.71
CA THR A 353 -1.98 0.99 9.97
C THR A 353 -2.07 2.31 9.23
N ILE A 354 -0.98 2.75 8.59
CA ILE A 354 -0.85 4.03 7.92
C ILE A 354 -0.26 3.75 6.55
N ALA A 355 -1.18 3.85 5.62
CA ALA A 355 -1.02 3.32 4.31
C ALA A 355 0.01 4.07 3.44
N GLY A 356 0.95 3.34 2.84
CA GLY A 356 2.11 3.92 2.16
C GLY A 356 2.32 3.50 0.71
N THR A 357 3.56 3.60 0.25
CA THR A 357 3.99 3.12 -1.09
C THR A 357 5.03 2.02 -0.99
N ALA A 358 5.17 1.23 -2.05
CA ALA A 358 6.18 0.17 -2.13
C ALA A 358 7.62 0.70 -2.02
N GLU A 359 7.89 1.89 -2.55
CA GLU A 359 9.20 2.54 -2.46
C GLU A 359 9.54 3.00 -1.03
N ALA A 360 8.51 3.34 -0.25
CA ALA A 360 8.60 3.76 1.14
C ALA A 360 8.26 2.62 2.13
N GLN A 361 8.34 1.36 1.68
CA GLN A 361 8.18 0.16 2.53
C GLN A 361 6.86 0.14 3.33
N GLY A 362 5.79 0.67 2.74
CA GLY A 362 4.46 0.72 3.36
C GLY A 362 4.19 1.94 4.23
N CYS A 363 5.17 2.84 4.37
CA CYS A 363 4.94 4.15 4.96
C CYS A 363 4.59 5.23 3.91
N PRO A 364 3.89 6.30 4.30
CA PRO A 364 3.72 7.48 3.46
C PRO A 364 5.07 8.05 3.00
N ALA A 365 5.10 8.65 1.81
CA ALA A 365 6.29 9.37 1.35
C ALA A 365 6.63 10.50 2.34
N GLY A 366 7.84 10.48 2.91
CA GLY A 366 8.28 11.41 3.97
C GLY A 366 8.03 10.92 5.41
N ALA A 367 7.61 9.67 5.60
CA ALA A 367 7.46 9.04 6.92
C ALA A 367 8.38 7.81 7.08
N ARG A 368 9.35 7.65 6.18
CA ARG A 368 10.36 6.60 6.27
C ARG A 368 11.38 7.04 7.33
N ASP A 369 11.68 6.16 8.27
CA ASP A 369 12.62 6.37 9.38
C ASP A 369 13.51 5.11 9.41
N SER A 370 14.73 5.25 8.87
CA SER A 370 15.59 4.12 8.51
C SER A 370 16.42 3.56 9.67
N ASP A 371 16.70 4.35 10.70
CA ASP A 371 17.40 3.94 11.92
C ASP A 371 16.48 3.86 13.15
N GLY A 372 15.26 4.38 13.05
CA GLY A 372 14.20 4.20 14.04
C GLY A 372 14.27 5.19 15.19
N ASP A 373 14.82 6.38 14.96
CA ASP A 373 14.99 7.42 15.99
C ASP A 373 13.81 8.41 16.08
N THR A 374 12.74 8.16 15.32
CA THR A 374 11.51 8.95 15.23
C THR A 374 11.57 10.21 14.37
N ILE A 375 12.71 10.49 13.73
CA ILE A 375 12.89 11.57 12.78
C ILE A 375 12.82 10.97 11.35
N PRO A 376 11.93 11.47 10.47
CA PRO A 376 11.86 10.95 9.11
C PRO A 376 13.15 11.21 8.32
N ASP A 377 13.57 10.26 7.48
CA ASP A 377 14.77 10.28 6.61
C ASP A 377 14.95 11.58 5.80
N ASP A 378 13.86 12.32 5.51
CA ASP A 378 13.91 13.59 4.75
C ASP A 378 14.12 14.83 5.64
N ALA A 379 13.88 14.69 6.94
CA ALA A 379 14.17 15.67 8.00
C ALA A 379 15.44 15.32 8.79
N ASP A 380 15.90 14.07 8.72
CA ASP A 380 17.05 13.52 9.40
C ASP A 380 18.36 13.77 8.63
N LYS A 381 19.38 14.31 9.33
CA LYS A 381 20.71 14.56 8.77
C LYS A 381 21.60 13.31 8.77
N CYS A 382 21.34 12.33 9.63
CA CYS A 382 22.02 11.05 9.71
C CYS A 382 21.07 9.83 9.59
N PRO A 383 20.38 9.59 8.44
CA PRO A 383 19.33 8.56 8.25
C PRO A 383 19.69 7.07 8.39
N LYS A 384 20.78 6.75 9.06
CA LYS A 384 21.28 5.40 9.33
C LYS A 384 21.90 5.27 10.71
N GLN A 385 21.91 6.34 11.49
CA GLN A 385 22.51 6.39 12.81
C GLN A 385 21.46 6.99 13.73
N PRO A 386 20.89 6.18 14.63
CA PRO A 386 19.82 6.69 15.48
C PRO A 386 20.37 7.79 16.39
N GLU A 387 19.60 8.86 16.52
CA GLU A 387 19.76 9.91 17.53
C GLU A 387 19.98 9.32 18.94
N ASP A 388 20.80 10.00 19.75
CA ASP A 388 20.98 9.68 21.17
C ASP A 388 20.33 10.75 22.06
N PRO A 389 19.08 10.53 22.51
CA PRO A 389 18.30 11.58 23.15
C PRO A 389 18.83 11.90 24.55
N ASP A 390 19.67 12.93 24.63
CA ASP A 390 20.29 13.42 25.86
C ASP A 390 19.95 14.90 26.16
N GLY A 391 19.24 15.57 25.23
CA GLY A 391 18.82 16.96 25.37
C GLY A 391 19.70 17.95 24.60
N PHE A 392 20.76 17.48 23.94
CA PHE A 392 21.60 18.25 23.06
C PHE A 392 21.24 17.92 21.60
N GLN A 393 20.91 18.94 20.81
CA GLN A 393 20.66 18.83 19.36
C GLN A 393 19.72 17.70 18.83
N ASP A 394 18.97 17.00 19.69
CA ASP A 394 17.99 15.91 19.43
C ASP A 394 17.01 16.07 18.23
N SER A 395 16.91 17.27 17.64
CA SER A 395 15.98 17.57 16.55
C SER A 395 16.55 17.37 15.16
N ASP A 396 17.82 17.00 15.02
CA ASP A 396 18.47 16.88 13.71
C ASP A 396 18.78 15.44 13.26
N GLY A 397 18.61 14.45 14.13
CA GLY A 397 18.67 13.02 13.83
C GLY A 397 20.10 12.48 13.79
N CYS A 398 21.06 13.20 14.36
CA CYS A 398 22.45 12.79 14.39
C CYS A 398 22.92 12.64 15.83
N PRO A 399 23.43 11.46 16.22
CA PRO A 399 23.95 11.32 17.57
C PRO A 399 25.21 12.15 17.80
N GLU A 400 25.25 12.86 18.93
CA GLU A 400 26.39 13.62 19.42
C GLU A 400 27.05 12.88 20.58
N LEU A 401 28.22 12.29 20.34
CA LEU A 401 28.92 11.48 21.35
C LEU A 401 29.94 12.28 22.20
N ASP A 402 30.03 13.59 21.96
CA ASP A 402 30.92 14.57 22.60
C ASP A 402 30.31 15.96 22.36
N ASN A 403 29.38 16.35 23.23
CA ASN A 403 28.51 17.51 23.03
C ASN A 403 29.26 18.86 23.01
N ASP A 404 30.31 19.00 23.83
CA ASP A 404 31.09 20.23 23.93
C ASP A 404 32.37 20.24 23.08
N GLY A 405 32.78 19.09 22.56
CA GLY A 405 33.87 18.93 21.60
C GLY A 405 35.26 19.05 22.21
N ASP A 406 35.44 18.77 23.49
CA ASP A 406 36.74 18.84 24.18
C ASP A 406 37.63 17.58 23.97
N GLY A 407 37.02 16.51 23.44
CA GLY A 407 37.63 15.22 23.13
C GLY A 407 37.39 14.10 24.16
N VAL A 408 36.60 14.34 25.22
CA VAL A 408 36.05 13.35 26.14
C VAL A 408 34.63 13.01 25.68
N ALA A 409 34.26 11.72 25.67
CA ALA A 409 32.91 11.33 25.26
C ALA A 409 31.91 11.60 26.38
N ASP A 410 30.65 11.94 26.07
CA ASP A 410 29.64 12.31 27.08
C ASP A 410 29.41 11.25 28.15
N ASP A 411 29.62 9.96 27.82
CA ASP A 411 29.51 8.84 28.76
C ASP A 411 30.65 8.77 29.80
N GLN A 412 31.73 9.47 29.53
CA GLN A 412 32.95 9.59 30.33
C GLN A 412 33.15 11.01 30.87
N ASP A 413 32.36 11.97 30.39
CA ASP A 413 32.43 13.38 30.74
C ASP A 413 31.59 13.70 31.99
N ARG A 414 32.19 14.38 32.98
CA ARG A 414 31.46 14.83 34.18
C ARG A 414 30.72 16.15 33.96
N CYS A 415 31.05 16.89 32.92
CA CYS A 415 30.49 18.13 32.48
C CYS A 415 30.17 18.14 30.96
N PRO A 416 29.30 17.24 30.43
CA PRO A 416 29.09 17.03 28.98
C PRO A 416 28.80 18.28 28.13
N ASP A 417 28.26 19.35 28.73
CA ASP A 417 27.91 20.59 28.04
C ASP A 417 28.98 21.70 28.16
N LYS A 418 30.14 21.43 28.78
CA LYS A 418 31.12 22.46 29.14
C LYS A 418 32.56 21.98 28.89
N PRO A 419 33.24 22.55 27.89
CA PRO A 419 34.51 22.01 27.44
C PRO A 419 35.60 22.12 28.51
N GLU A 420 36.36 21.04 28.68
CA GLU A 420 37.55 20.93 29.51
C GLU A 420 38.58 22.04 29.23
N THR A 421 39.20 22.50 30.31
CA THR A 421 40.29 23.49 30.25
C THR A 421 41.61 22.82 30.57
N LYS A 422 42.29 22.30 29.52
CA LYS A 422 43.61 21.65 29.64
C LYS A 422 44.67 22.55 30.26
N ASN A 423 44.87 22.42 31.56
CA ASN A 423 45.73 23.26 32.38
C ASN A 423 46.68 22.45 33.29
N GLY A 424 46.61 21.12 33.23
CA GLY A 424 47.43 20.21 34.03
C GLY A 424 46.77 19.76 35.33
N PHE A 425 45.52 20.14 35.57
CA PHE A 425 44.73 19.76 36.74
C PHE A 425 43.45 19.08 36.28
N LYS A 426 43.32 17.78 36.60
CA LYS A 426 42.15 16.95 36.28
C LYS A 426 41.69 16.93 34.80
N ASP A 427 42.57 17.30 33.86
CA ASP A 427 42.37 17.30 32.40
C ASP A 427 41.73 16.05 31.73
N ASP A 428 41.48 14.96 32.46
CA ASP A 428 40.89 13.71 31.97
C ASP A 428 39.41 13.54 32.40
N ASP A 429 38.81 14.45 33.16
CA ASP A 429 37.42 14.30 33.68
C ASP A 429 36.35 15.15 32.95
N GLY A 430 36.75 15.93 31.94
CA GLY A 430 35.84 16.65 31.04
C GLY A 430 35.28 17.95 31.63
N CYS A 431 35.77 18.38 32.80
CA CYS A 431 35.24 19.55 33.48
C CYS A 431 36.21 20.72 33.44
N PRO A 432 35.73 21.96 33.17
CA PRO A 432 36.57 23.15 33.26
C PRO A 432 36.89 23.46 34.74
N ASP A 433 37.93 22.81 35.24
CA ASP A 433 38.45 22.97 36.59
C ASP A 433 39.65 23.94 36.61
N GLU A 434 39.89 24.55 37.76
CA GLU A 434 41.07 25.38 38.02
C GLU A 434 41.94 24.70 39.08
N PRO A 435 43.30 24.81 39.00
CA PRO A 435 44.18 24.24 40.00
C PRO A 435 43.88 24.78 41.41
N ASP A 436 43.77 23.87 42.36
CA ASP A 436 43.59 24.10 43.79
C ASP A 436 44.47 23.06 44.52
N ARG A 437 45.61 23.50 45.04
CA ARG A 437 46.70 22.62 45.43
C ARG A 437 46.52 22.01 46.82
N ASP A 438 45.99 22.76 47.77
CA ASP A 438 45.68 22.28 49.12
C ASP A 438 44.23 21.76 49.25
N ASN A 439 43.41 21.94 48.22
CA ASN A 439 42.05 21.40 48.09
C ASN A 439 41.08 21.98 49.13
N ASP A 440 41.22 23.26 49.45
CA ASP A 440 40.32 23.96 50.36
C ASP A 440 39.08 24.57 49.66
N GLY A 441 39.05 24.55 48.33
CA GLY A 441 37.96 25.06 47.50
C GLY A 441 38.17 26.46 46.94
N VAL A 442 39.30 27.12 47.24
CA VAL A 442 39.73 28.40 46.65
C VAL A 442 40.79 28.12 45.57
N PRO A 443 40.57 28.47 44.29
CA PRO A 443 41.58 28.22 43.25
C PRO A 443 42.91 28.94 43.54
N ASP A 444 44.06 28.33 43.20
CA ASP A 444 45.43 28.84 43.39
C ASP A 444 45.62 30.32 42.94
N LYS A 445 44.83 30.78 41.96
CA LYS A 445 44.89 32.15 41.42
C LYS A 445 44.20 33.19 42.31
N LEU A 446 43.24 32.75 43.13
CA LEU A 446 42.44 33.55 44.05
C LEU A 446 42.88 33.36 45.50
N ASP A 447 43.59 32.28 45.78
CA ASP A 447 44.15 31.92 47.07
C ASP A 447 45.45 32.69 47.39
N LYS A 448 45.51 33.29 48.59
CA LYS A 448 46.70 33.97 49.11
C LYS A 448 47.73 33.02 49.70
N CYS A 449 47.33 31.82 50.11
CA CYS A 449 48.15 30.77 50.69
C CYS A 449 48.03 29.42 49.93
N PRO A 450 48.44 29.32 48.65
CA PRO A 450 48.19 28.16 47.75
C PRO A 450 48.81 26.80 48.10
N ASP A 451 49.31 26.62 49.32
CA ASP A 451 49.93 25.39 49.80
C ASP A 451 49.43 25.03 51.23
N ALA A 452 48.50 25.81 51.80
CA ALA A 452 48.03 25.69 53.17
C ALA A 452 46.51 25.83 53.20
N PRO A 453 45.76 24.75 53.50
CA PRO A 453 44.32 24.76 53.39
C PRO A 453 43.69 25.69 54.43
N GLU A 454 42.72 26.48 54.00
CA GLU A 454 41.80 27.27 54.83
C GLU A 454 41.15 26.43 55.96
N ASP A 455 41.09 26.97 57.17
CA ASP A 455 40.41 26.36 58.32
C ASP A 455 39.04 26.98 58.55
N THR A 456 38.10 26.65 57.65
CA THR A 456 36.70 27.15 57.65
C THR A 456 36.03 27.19 59.02
N ASP A 457 36.11 28.34 59.69
CA ASP A 457 35.61 28.57 61.05
C ASP A 457 34.72 29.82 61.17
N GLY A 458 34.60 30.59 60.08
CA GLY A 458 33.80 31.81 60.01
C GLY A 458 34.61 33.12 60.04
N PHE A 459 35.94 33.03 60.20
CA PHE A 459 36.87 34.15 60.14
C PHE A 459 37.65 34.10 58.82
N GLU A 460 37.71 35.22 58.10
CA GLU A 460 38.39 35.41 56.80
C GLU A 460 38.36 34.30 55.71
N ASP A 461 37.47 33.28 55.81
CA ASP A 461 37.29 32.06 54.97
C ASP A 461 37.34 32.17 53.42
N THR A 462 37.40 33.38 52.87
CA THR A 462 37.36 33.63 51.42
C THR A 462 38.72 33.90 50.80
N ASP A 463 39.79 33.97 51.60
CA ASP A 463 41.11 34.33 51.11
C ASP A 463 42.09 33.15 50.94
N GLY A 464 41.69 31.96 51.42
CA GLY A 464 42.41 30.68 51.23
C GLY A 464 43.56 30.48 52.22
N CYS A 465 43.64 31.28 53.28
CA CYS A 465 44.70 31.20 54.28
C CYS A 465 44.15 30.69 55.61
N PRO A 466 44.77 29.68 56.23
CA PRO A 466 44.36 29.28 57.58
C PRO A 466 44.72 30.37 58.59
N ASP A 467 43.77 30.63 59.49
CA ASP A 467 43.86 31.60 60.58
C ASP A 467 43.81 30.87 61.93
N PRO A 468 44.90 30.19 62.36
CA PRO A 468 44.92 29.35 63.56
C PRO A 468 44.89 30.11 64.91
N ASP A 469 44.75 31.43 64.88
CA ASP A 469 44.69 32.37 66.02
C ASP A 469 44.05 33.68 65.51
N ASN A 470 42.71 33.69 65.48
CA ASN A 470 41.91 34.73 64.83
C ASN A 470 42.12 36.13 65.43
N ASP A 471 42.33 36.23 66.74
CA ASP A 471 42.56 37.51 67.43
C ASP A 471 44.03 37.87 67.66
N ASN A 472 44.94 36.97 67.27
CA ASN A 472 46.39 37.11 67.28
C ASN A 472 46.98 37.37 68.68
N ASP A 473 46.40 36.81 69.73
CA ASP A 473 46.91 36.95 71.10
C ASP A 473 48.03 35.94 71.46
N GLY A 474 48.21 34.92 70.64
CA GLY A 474 49.19 33.83 70.79
C GLY A 474 48.65 32.53 71.39
N VAL A 475 47.34 32.43 71.65
CA VAL A 475 46.60 31.21 72.00
C VAL A 475 45.86 30.73 70.74
N PRO A 476 46.14 29.51 70.22
CA PRO A 476 45.44 29.03 69.03
C PRO A 476 43.94 28.82 69.27
N ASP A 477 43.06 29.01 68.26
CA ASP A 477 41.59 29.01 68.46
C ASP A 477 41.06 27.72 69.10
N GLN A 478 41.70 26.57 68.82
CA GLN A 478 41.33 25.28 69.44
C GLN A 478 41.54 25.23 70.96
N GLN A 479 42.34 26.15 71.50
CA GLN A 479 42.70 26.31 72.90
C GLN A 479 42.19 27.63 73.48
N ASP A 480 41.52 28.46 72.68
CA ASP A 480 41.02 29.77 73.05
C ASP A 480 39.53 29.68 73.46
N GLU A 481 39.22 30.05 74.71
CA GLU A 481 37.82 30.11 75.17
C GLU A 481 37.06 31.33 74.62
N CYS A 482 37.77 32.33 74.11
CA CYS A 482 37.31 33.62 73.63
C CYS A 482 37.87 34.00 72.24
N GLY A 483 38.00 33.05 71.30
CA GLY A 483 38.77 33.19 70.05
C GLY A 483 38.54 34.36 69.07
N ASP A 484 37.68 35.35 69.38
CA ASP A 484 37.62 36.63 68.65
C ASP A 484 38.10 37.82 69.51
N GLN A 485 38.58 37.59 70.73
CA GLN A 485 38.89 38.62 71.72
C GLN A 485 40.27 38.42 72.36
N PRO A 486 41.24 39.30 72.06
CA PRO A 486 42.61 39.04 72.41
C PRO A 486 42.86 39.08 73.92
N GLU A 487 43.61 38.10 74.41
CA GLU A 487 43.98 37.92 75.81
C GLU A 487 44.76 39.11 76.37
N THR A 488 44.42 39.47 77.60
CA THR A 488 45.06 40.53 78.38
C THR A 488 46.16 39.98 79.30
N LYS A 489 47.34 39.69 78.73
CA LYS A 489 48.54 39.16 79.46
C LYS A 489 48.89 39.97 80.71
N ASN A 490 48.43 39.50 81.86
CA ASN A 490 48.50 40.23 83.14
C ASN A 490 49.05 39.36 84.29
N GLY A 491 49.38 38.10 84.02
CA GLY A 491 49.90 37.11 84.96
C GLY A 491 48.81 36.29 85.67
N TYR A 492 47.55 36.36 85.23
CA TYR A 492 46.41 35.66 85.81
C TYR A 492 45.59 35.08 84.65
N GLN A 493 45.44 33.75 84.65
CA GLN A 493 44.75 32.99 83.61
C GLN A 493 45.16 33.25 82.14
N ASP A 494 46.32 33.87 81.90
CA ASP A 494 46.92 34.12 80.56
C ASP A 494 47.04 32.90 79.59
N GLU A 495 46.57 31.69 79.94
CA GLU A 495 46.58 30.48 79.12
C GLU A 495 45.19 30.13 78.54
N ASP A 496 44.10 30.82 78.91
CA ASP A 496 42.72 30.51 78.47
C ASP A 496 42.20 31.32 77.28
N GLY A 497 43.01 32.27 76.76
CA GLY A 497 42.65 33.12 75.61
C GLY A 497 41.60 34.18 75.91
N CYS A 498 41.13 34.30 77.15
CA CYS A 498 40.01 35.18 77.49
C CYS A 498 40.42 36.44 78.23
N PRO A 499 40.10 37.65 77.72
CA PRO A 499 40.49 38.89 78.36
C PRO A 499 39.93 39.01 79.77
N ASP A 500 40.82 39.08 80.75
CA ASP A 500 40.44 39.14 82.16
C ASP A 500 41.12 40.25 82.97
N GLU A 501 40.75 40.32 84.26
CA GLU A 501 41.43 41.17 85.22
C GLU A 501 41.83 40.39 86.47
N VAL A 502 43.10 40.54 86.90
CA VAL A 502 43.59 39.97 88.17
C VAL A 502 42.65 40.32 89.35
N PRO A 503 42.06 39.33 90.04
CA PRO A 503 41.18 39.55 91.18
C PRO A 503 41.84 40.35 92.31
N ALA A 504 41.04 41.19 92.99
CA ALA A 504 41.52 42.12 94.01
C ALA A 504 42.24 41.45 95.21
N ASP A 505 42.00 40.17 95.44
CA ASP A 505 42.62 39.40 96.53
C ASP A 505 44.01 38.86 96.18
N ASP A 506 44.29 38.58 94.90
CA ASP A 506 45.62 38.12 94.45
C ASP A 506 46.58 39.27 94.17
N LYS A 507 46.09 40.47 93.80
CA LYS A 507 46.89 41.73 93.76
C LYS A 507 47.62 42.04 95.08
N LYS A 508 47.18 41.48 96.22
CA LYS A 508 47.81 41.67 97.55
C LYS A 508 48.98 40.72 97.82
N LYS A 509 49.08 39.58 97.11
CA LYS A 509 50.16 38.59 97.32
C LYS A 509 51.47 39.06 96.69
N ASP A 510 51.45 39.68 95.52
CA ASP A 510 52.67 40.16 94.86
C ASP A 510 53.27 41.42 95.51
N LYS A 511 52.45 42.27 96.13
CA LYS A 511 52.97 43.40 96.93
C LYS A 511 53.70 42.97 98.21
N LYS A 512 53.64 41.69 98.61
CA LYS A 512 54.39 41.15 99.76
C LYS A 512 55.72 40.50 99.40
N LYS A 513 56.08 40.42 98.12
CA LYS A 513 57.33 39.80 97.64
C LYS A 513 58.34 40.78 97.00
N LYS A 514 58.14 42.10 97.13
CA LYS A 514 59.19 43.09 96.84
C LYS A 514 60.10 43.34 98.03
#